data_AF-A0A2N3IKQ4-F1
#
_entry.id   AF-A0A2N3IKQ4-F1
#
_cell.length_a   1.000
_cell.length_b   1.000
_cell.length_c   1.000
_cell.angle_alpha   90.00
_cell.angle_beta   90.00
_cell.angle_gamma   90.00
#
_symmetry.space_group_name_H-M   'P 1'
#
loop_
_entity.id
_entity.type
_entity.pdbx_description
1 polymer ?
#
loop_
_entity_poly.entity_id
_entity_poly.type
_entity_poly.pdbx_seq_one_letter_code
_entity_poly.pdbx_strand_id
1 'polypeptide(L)'
;MKIKVCSRCLYHEKHPLHLTFDKEGVCSGCRVHEEKDILNWQERAEKLRSILENYRNQSGNNYDCIIPVSGARDSYFIVHTIKNVFGMNPLLVTYNKQYNTDVGVRNLANLRIQFDCDIMTLSVSPETLKKITRATFRRLGSIYWHCLAGQTVFPVQIAVKFKIPLIVWGAHQGIDQVGMFSHLDEVEMTRKYRKEHDLMGLEAEDLIDDFDEITEEDVKPFMYPDDKELEQVGVRGIYLNNYIRWDTKAQHEKMIELYDYETHQQTRTFDTYNDVDCWNYSDVHDFIKFVKHGYGKATDHACREIRLRRMTREEGLALVEQYQYREPQNLGLFLNWLGITKNSFYYILNQHRNPIFWERDEYWEWRYKKEVFEQPTQEQIEKARLELYEKNTNFVITKEKQSSDHKNKYIIIGKGK
;
A
#
# COMPACT_ATOMS: atom_id res chain seq x y z
N MET A 1 26.00 6.29 16.60
CA MET A 1 25.76 7.21 15.48
C MET A 1 24.28 7.55 15.49
N LYS A 2 23.91 8.83 15.51
CA LYS A 2 22.49 9.24 15.47
C LYS A 2 21.94 9.08 14.05
N ILE A 3 20.63 8.89 13.95
CA ILE A 3 19.87 8.67 12.72
C ILE A 3 19.33 10.01 12.25
N LYS A 4 19.75 10.44 11.06
CA LYS A 4 19.28 11.70 10.49
C LYS A 4 17.79 11.65 10.15
N VAL A 5 17.09 12.73 10.50
CA VAL A 5 15.71 13.00 10.10
C VAL A 5 15.71 14.09 9.03
N CYS A 6 14.86 13.96 8.02
CA CYS A 6 14.75 14.92 6.93
C CYS A 6 14.38 16.30 7.48
N SER A 7 15.00 17.36 6.93
CA SER A 7 14.71 18.76 7.30
C SER A 7 13.31 19.20 6.88
N ARG A 8 12.81 18.68 5.75
CA ARG A 8 11.45 18.95 5.24
C ARG A 8 10.36 18.06 5.81
N CYS A 9 10.38 16.75 5.50
CA CYS A 9 9.39 15.78 5.98
C CYS A 9 9.87 15.00 7.22
N LEU A 10 9.07 14.05 7.71
CA LEU A 10 9.33 13.34 8.96
C LEU A 10 10.10 12.01 8.82
N TYR A 11 10.51 11.64 7.60
CA TYR A 11 11.27 10.40 7.40
C TYR A 11 12.72 10.49 7.88
N HIS A 12 13.25 9.33 8.23
CA HIS A 12 14.61 9.13 8.71
C HIS A 12 15.43 8.24 7.78
N GLU A 13 16.77 8.31 7.85
CA GLU A 13 17.70 7.60 6.95
C GLU A 13 17.59 6.06 6.98
N LYS A 14 17.01 5.49 8.04
CA LYS A 14 16.76 4.04 8.20
C LYS A 14 15.44 3.55 7.60
N HIS A 15 14.82 4.30 6.69
CA HIS A 15 13.61 3.87 5.99
C HIS A 15 13.88 2.54 5.23
N PRO A 16 12.98 1.53 5.28
CA PRO A 16 13.20 0.19 4.72
C PRO A 16 13.41 0.17 3.21
N LEU A 17 12.80 1.10 2.46
CA LEU A 17 13.03 1.25 1.02
C LEU A 17 14.27 2.08 0.65
N HIS A 18 15.09 2.44 1.64
CA HIS A 18 16.26 3.31 1.52
C HIS A 18 15.93 4.75 1.08
N LEU A 19 16.56 5.72 1.74
CA LEU A 19 16.46 7.14 1.41
C LEU A 19 17.86 7.70 1.31
N THR A 20 18.08 8.57 0.34
CA THR A 20 19.30 9.41 0.29
C THR A 20 18.97 10.81 0.78
N PHE A 21 19.98 11.50 1.30
CA PHE A 21 19.87 12.84 1.84
C PHE A 21 20.86 13.74 1.10
N ASP A 22 20.41 14.92 0.72
CA ASP A 22 21.29 15.93 0.14
C ASP A 22 22.03 16.73 1.21
N LYS A 23 22.83 17.70 0.75
CA LYS A 23 23.62 18.59 1.63
C LYS A 23 22.76 19.51 2.50
N GLU A 24 21.49 19.70 2.15
CA GLU A 24 20.52 20.52 2.90
C GLU A 24 19.72 19.69 3.91
N GLY A 25 20.00 18.38 4.00
CA GLY A 25 19.29 17.45 4.87
C GLY A 25 17.90 17.07 4.35
N VAL A 26 17.59 17.33 3.08
CA VAL A 26 16.33 16.96 2.45
C VAL A 26 16.45 15.56 1.83
N CYS A 27 15.47 14.70 2.09
CA CYS A 27 15.50 13.33 1.57
C CYS A 27 15.05 13.23 0.11
N SER A 28 15.50 12.18 -0.59
CA SER A 28 15.15 11.87 -1.98
C SER A 28 13.65 11.90 -2.25
N GLY A 29 12.83 11.35 -1.35
CA GLY A 29 11.38 11.35 -1.50
C GLY A 29 10.75 12.75 -1.47
N CYS A 30 11.38 13.73 -0.80
CA CYS A 30 10.94 15.11 -0.88
C CYS A 30 11.36 15.77 -2.20
N ARG A 31 12.55 15.45 -2.73
CA ARG A 31 13.06 15.99 -3.99
C ARG A 31 12.29 15.48 -5.20
N VAL A 32 12.07 14.17 -5.29
CA VAL A 32 11.26 13.60 -6.38
C VAL A 32 9.82 14.12 -6.35
N HIS A 33 9.27 14.40 -5.17
CA HIS A 33 7.93 14.97 -5.08
C HIS A 33 7.84 16.41 -5.64
N GLU A 34 8.93 17.20 -5.62
CA GLU A 34 8.99 18.53 -6.24
C GLU A 34 8.83 18.45 -7.76
N GLU A 35 9.24 17.33 -8.39
CA GLU A 35 9.05 17.11 -9.84
C GLU A 35 7.58 17.24 -10.24
N LYS A 36 6.65 16.87 -9.36
CA LYS A 36 5.21 16.98 -9.63
C LYS A 36 4.73 18.41 -9.84
N ASP A 37 5.46 19.39 -9.34
CA ASP A 37 5.15 20.81 -9.49
C ASP A 37 5.82 21.43 -10.73
N ILE A 38 6.73 20.70 -11.38
CA ILE A 38 7.51 21.15 -12.54
C ILE A 38 7.04 20.45 -13.83
N LEU A 39 6.66 19.18 -13.74
CA LEU A 39 6.32 18.36 -14.90
C LEU A 39 5.05 18.82 -15.61
N ASN A 40 5.08 18.79 -16.94
CA ASN A 40 3.90 18.98 -17.76
C ASN A 40 3.05 17.69 -17.77
N TRP A 41 2.03 17.67 -16.93
CA TRP A 41 1.11 16.54 -16.83
C TRP A 41 0.18 16.36 -18.03
N GLN A 42 -0.05 17.41 -18.82
CA GLN A 42 -0.84 17.30 -20.05
C GLN A 42 -0.09 16.50 -21.11
N GLU A 43 1.18 16.83 -21.34
CA GLU A 43 2.04 16.07 -22.28
C GLU A 43 2.17 14.60 -21.87
N ARG A 44 2.35 14.35 -20.56
CA ARG A 44 2.41 13.00 -20.03
C ARG A 44 1.09 12.24 -20.17
N ALA A 45 -0.05 12.91 -20.04
CA ALA A 45 -1.36 12.31 -20.31
C ALA A 45 -1.54 11.97 -21.81
N GLU A 46 -1.02 12.78 -22.73
CA GLU A 46 -0.98 12.45 -24.17
C GLU A 46 -0.10 11.24 -24.47
N LYS A 47 1.04 11.12 -23.76
CA LYS A 47 1.89 9.94 -23.85
C LYS A 47 1.16 8.68 -23.36
N LEU A 48 0.44 8.78 -22.24
CA LEU A 48 -0.40 7.68 -21.76
C LEU A 48 -1.48 7.30 -22.78
N ARG A 49 -2.17 8.29 -23.38
CA ARG A 49 -3.15 8.03 -24.45
C ARG A 49 -2.52 7.23 -25.59
N SER A 50 -1.36 7.68 -26.08
CA SER A 50 -0.63 6.99 -27.14
C SER A 50 -0.27 5.55 -26.76
N ILE A 51 0.11 5.29 -25.51
CA ILE A 51 0.36 3.93 -25.02
C ILE A 51 -0.92 3.11 -25.05
N LEU A 52 -2.01 3.62 -24.45
CA LEU A 52 -3.29 2.91 -24.33
C LEU A 52 -3.91 2.56 -25.69
N GLU A 53 -3.82 3.45 -26.68
CA GLU A 53 -4.34 3.19 -28.04
C GLU A 53 -3.69 1.97 -28.70
N ASN A 54 -2.42 1.67 -28.40
CA ASN A 54 -1.74 0.48 -28.93
C ASN A 54 -2.25 -0.84 -28.32
N TYR A 55 -2.97 -0.79 -27.20
CA TYR A 55 -3.47 -1.97 -26.49
C TYR A 55 -4.98 -2.17 -26.64
N ARG A 56 -5.67 -1.30 -27.38
CA ARG A 56 -7.10 -1.49 -27.64
C ARG A 56 -7.36 -2.77 -28.42
N ASN A 57 -8.27 -3.58 -27.90
CA ASN A 57 -8.75 -4.77 -28.57
C ASN A 57 -9.69 -4.38 -29.71
N GLN A 58 -9.21 -4.48 -30.94
CA GLN A 58 -10.00 -4.12 -32.13
C GLN A 58 -11.10 -5.14 -32.46
N SER A 59 -10.95 -6.39 -32.00
CA SER A 59 -11.91 -7.47 -32.27
C SER A 59 -13.13 -7.47 -31.35
N GLY A 60 -13.11 -6.70 -30.25
CA GLY A 60 -14.17 -6.66 -29.24
C GLY A 60 -14.40 -7.97 -28.48
N ASN A 61 -13.51 -8.95 -28.62
CA ASN A 61 -13.65 -10.30 -28.05
C ASN A 61 -12.85 -10.50 -26.76
N ASN A 62 -12.11 -9.48 -26.32
CA ASN A 62 -11.29 -9.51 -25.12
C ASN A 62 -11.21 -8.10 -24.52
N TYR A 63 -10.58 -7.99 -23.35
CA TYR A 63 -10.33 -6.74 -22.66
C TYR A 63 -9.09 -6.03 -23.21
N ASP A 64 -9.04 -4.70 -23.05
CA ASP A 64 -7.90 -3.89 -23.48
C ASP A 64 -6.75 -3.95 -22.46
N CYS A 65 -7.09 -4.08 -21.18
CA CYS A 65 -6.13 -4.09 -20.09
C CYS A 65 -6.69 -4.77 -18.83
N ILE A 66 -5.80 -5.04 -17.86
CA ILE A 66 -6.15 -5.47 -16.51
C ILE A 66 -5.95 -4.31 -15.55
N ILE A 67 -6.90 -4.12 -14.63
CA ILE A 67 -6.76 -3.20 -13.49
C ILE A 67 -6.89 -3.99 -12.19
N PRO A 68 -5.81 -4.06 -11.39
CA PRO A 68 -5.87 -4.59 -10.03
C PRO A 68 -6.68 -3.65 -9.12
N VAL A 69 -7.68 -4.19 -8.41
CA VAL A 69 -8.54 -3.41 -7.52
C VAL A 69 -8.76 -4.11 -6.18
N SER A 70 -8.95 -3.31 -5.12
CA SER A 70 -9.39 -3.81 -3.80
C SER A 70 -10.69 -3.18 -3.31
N GLY A 71 -11.18 -2.15 -3.98
CA GLY A 71 -12.31 -1.34 -3.51
C GLY A 71 -11.89 -0.25 -2.51
N ALA A 72 -10.63 -0.17 -2.11
CA ALA A 72 -10.07 0.96 -1.37
C ALA A 72 -8.90 1.59 -2.11
N ARG A 73 -8.24 2.55 -1.44
CA ARG A 73 -7.12 3.31 -1.98
C ARG A 73 -7.53 3.97 -3.31
N ASP A 74 -6.62 3.97 -4.25
CA ASP A 74 -6.71 4.52 -5.59
C ASP A 74 -7.58 3.71 -6.57
N SER A 75 -8.18 2.59 -6.16
CA SER A 75 -8.94 1.70 -7.06
C SER A 75 -9.99 2.44 -7.90
N TYR A 76 -10.83 3.26 -7.27
CA TYR A 76 -11.88 4.03 -7.98
C TYR A 76 -11.28 5.01 -8.98
N PHE A 77 -10.21 5.71 -8.58
CA PHE A 77 -9.58 6.70 -9.43
C PHE A 77 -8.92 6.07 -10.65
N ILE A 78 -8.24 4.93 -10.47
CA ILE A 78 -7.61 4.18 -11.57
C ILE A 78 -8.68 3.74 -12.58
N VAL A 79 -9.77 3.11 -12.11
CA VAL A 79 -10.84 2.61 -12.98
C VAL A 79 -11.56 3.75 -13.67
N HIS A 80 -11.93 4.82 -12.95
CA HIS A 80 -12.52 6.03 -13.55
C HIS A 80 -11.63 6.60 -14.65
N THR A 81 -10.33 6.72 -14.38
CA THR A 81 -9.38 7.30 -15.32
C THR A 81 -9.28 6.43 -16.57
N ILE A 82 -9.00 5.14 -16.43
CA ILE A 82 -8.78 4.26 -17.58
C ILE A 82 -10.07 4.01 -18.37
N LYS A 83 -11.19 3.76 -17.69
CA LYS A 83 -12.47 3.47 -18.36
C LYS A 83 -13.18 4.72 -18.87
N ASN A 84 -13.39 5.71 -18.01
CA ASN A 84 -14.25 6.85 -18.36
C ASN A 84 -13.50 8.00 -19.01
N VAL A 85 -12.23 8.25 -18.62
CA VAL A 85 -11.43 9.34 -19.21
C VAL A 85 -10.71 8.89 -20.47
N PHE A 86 -10.11 7.69 -20.46
CA PHE A 86 -9.40 7.14 -21.63
C PHE A 86 -10.25 6.17 -22.45
N GLY A 87 -11.46 5.80 -22.03
CA GLY A 87 -12.36 4.99 -22.85
C GLY A 87 -11.93 3.54 -23.05
N MET A 88 -11.06 2.99 -22.20
CA MET A 88 -10.60 1.60 -22.30
C MET A 88 -11.64 0.63 -21.70
N ASN A 89 -11.59 -0.63 -22.12
CA ASN A 89 -12.38 -1.73 -21.57
C ASN A 89 -11.52 -2.62 -20.65
N PRO A 90 -11.47 -2.35 -19.32
CA PRO A 90 -10.63 -3.11 -18.41
C PRO A 90 -11.31 -4.37 -17.84
N LEU A 91 -10.52 -5.43 -17.66
CA LEU A 91 -10.85 -6.52 -16.74
C LEU A 91 -10.36 -6.15 -15.33
N LEU A 92 -11.27 -6.12 -14.35
CA LEU A 92 -10.88 -5.91 -12.97
C LEU A 92 -10.38 -7.22 -12.36
N VAL A 93 -9.28 -7.14 -11.62
CA VAL A 93 -8.71 -8.31 -10.95
C VAL A 93 -8.52 -7.99 -9.47
N THR A 94 -9.03 -8.86 -8.60
CA THR A 94 -8.95 -8.65 -7.15
C THR A 94 -8.50 -9.91 -6.41
N TYR A 95 -7.66 -9.71 -5.40
CA TYR A 95 -7.23 -10.77 -4.49
C TYR A 95 -7.87 -10.55 -3.13
N ASN A 96 -8.62 -11.56 -2.66
CA ASN A 96 -9.28 -11.53 -1.38
C ASN A 96 -8.27 -11.79 -0.25
N LYS A 97 -7.84 -10.71 0.40
CA LYS A 97 -6.91 -10.74 1.54
C LYS A 97 -7.47 -11.32 2.84
N GLN A 98 -8.77 -11.62 2.90
CA GLN A 98 -9.51 -12.11 4.08
C GLN A 98 -9.59 -11.18 5.29
N TYR A 99 -8.81 -10.10 5.37
CA TYR A 99 -8.89 -9.09 6.44
C TYR A 99 -9.97 -8.01 6.18
N ASN A 100 -11.02 -8.37 5.43
CA ASN A 100 -11.94 -7.39 4.86
C ASN A 100 -12.81 -6.71 5.93
N THR A 101 -13.07 -5.43 5.71
CA THR A 101 -14.11 -4.67 6.41
C THR A 101 -15.42 -4.70 5.62
N ASP A 102 -16.53 -4.36 6.26
CA ASP A 102 -17.82 -4.20 5.60
C ASP A 102 -17.81 -3.02 4.61
N VAL A 103 -17.15 -1.91 4.99
CA VAL A 103 -16.88 -0.75 4.13
C VAL A 103 -16.14 -1.16 2.85
N GLY A 104 -15.07 -1.95 2.97
CA GLY A 104 -14.31 -2.43 1.82
C GLY A 104 -15.12 -3.30 0.89
N VAL A 105 -15.93 -4.21 1.45
CA VAL A 105 -16.82 -5.08 0.65
C VAL A 105 -17.88 -4.25 -0.08
N ARG A 106 -18.50 -3.27 0.57
CA ARG A 106 -19.46 -2.37 -0.07
C ARG A 106 -18.79 -1.50 -1.13
N ASN A 107 -17.62 -0.94 -0.86
CA ASN A 107 -16.89 -0.15 -1.84
C ASN A 107 -16.48 -0.98 -3.06
N LEU A 108 -16.03 -2.22 -2.90
CA LEU A 108 -15.69 -3.08 -4.04
C LEU A 108 -16.94 -3.44 -4.86
N ALA A 109 -18.06 -3.75 -4.20
CA ALA A 109 -19.33 -4.02 -4.86
C ALA A 109 -19.85 -2.79 -5.62
N ASN A 110 -19.82 -1.61 -4.99
CA ASN A 110 -20.21 -0.35 -5.61
C ASN A 110 -19.30 0.00 -6.80
N LEU A 111 -17.98 -0.19 -6.67
CA LEU A 111 -17.03 0.03 -7.77
C LEU A 111 -17.45 -0.78 -9.01
N ARG A 112 -17.69 -2.07 -8.83
CA ARG A 112 -18.12 -2.95 -9.92
C ARG A 112 -19.42 -2.47 -10.56
N ILE A 113 -20.41 -2.04 -9.76
CA ILE A 113 -21.71 -1.58 -10.25
C ILE A 113 -21.60 -0.25 -10.99
N GLN A 114 -20.87 0.73 -10.42
CA GLN A 114 -20.75 2.08 -10.99
C GLN A 114 -20.01 2.08 -12.32
N PHE A 115 -18.98 1.25 -12.45
CA PHE A 115 -18.17 1.20 -13.66
C PHE A 115 -18.64 0.13 -14.65
N ASP A 116 -19.57 -0.75 -14.29
CA ASP A 116 -20.04 -1.85 -15.15
C ASP A 116 -18.87 -2.64 -15.78
N CYS A 117 -17.98 -3.14 -14.92
CA CYS A 117 -16.82 -3.93 -15.33
C CYS A 117 -16.93 -5.36 -14.82
N ASP A 118 -16.44 -6.29 -15.63
CA ASP A 118 -16.20 -7.66 -15.19
C ASP A 118 -15.06 -7.71 -14.16
N ILE A 119 -15.18 -8.64 -13.22
CA ILE A 119 -14.21 -8.80 -12.14
C ILE A 119 -13.87 -10.26 -11.89
N MET A 120 -12.57 -10.56 -11.84
CA MET A 120 -12.05 -11.85 -11.40
C MET A 120 -11.53 -11.75 -9.97
N THR A 121 -12.00 -12.65 -9.10
CA THR A 121 -11.59 -12.71 -7.69
C THR A 121 -10.85 -14.00 -7.39
N LEU A 122 -9.64 -13.90 -6.81
CA LEU A 122 -8.96 -15.04 -6.21
C LEU A 122 -9.20 -15.05 -4.70
N SER A 123 -9.79 -16.14 -4.19
CA SER A 123 -9.91 -16.42 -2.76
C SER A 123 -9.16 -17.73 -2.45
N VAL A 124 -8.07 -17.64 -1.70
CA VAL A 124 -7.29 -18.79 -1.24
C VAL A 124 -7.91 -19.33 0.06
N SER A 125 -7.73 -20.63 0.33
CA SER A 125 -8.18 -21.27 1.57
C SER A 125 -7.68 -20.51 2.81
N PRO A 126 -8.55 -20.20 3.80
CA PRO A 126 -8.14 -19.59 5.05
C PRO A 126 -7.05 -20.36 5.79
N GLU A 127 -7.06 -21.70 5.74
CA GLU A 127 -6.04 -22.49 6.44
C GLU A 127 -4.66 -22.35 5.79
N THR A 128 -4.58 -22.37 4.45
CA THR A 128 -3.34 -22.06 3.72
C THR A 128 -2.83 -20.66 4.04
N LEU A 129 -3.72 -19.65 4.07
CA LEU A 129 -3.30 -18.28 4.41
C LEU A 129 -2.82 -18.15 5.86
N LYS A 130 -3.43 -18.85 6.81
CA LYS A 130 -2.96 -18.86 8.20
C LYS A 130 -1.59 -19.52 8.33
N LYS A 131 -1.34 -20.64 7.63
CA LYS A 131 0.00 -21.27 7.59
C LYS A 131 1.05 -20.29 7.08
N ILE A 132 0.83 -19.70 5.91
CA ILE A 132 1.73 -18.71 5.30
C ILE A 132 1.93 -17.49 6.22
N THR A 133 0.86 -17.01 6.86
CA THR A 133 0.94 -15.87 7.77
C THR A 133 1.77 -16.20 9.01
N ARG A 134 1.64 -17.41 9.59
CA ARG A 134 2.50 -17.84 10.71
C ARG A 134 3.96 -17.89 10.31
N ALA A 135 4.27 -18.52 9.18
CA ALA A 135 5.63 -18.63 8.66
C ALA A 135 6.26 -17.26 8.36
N THR A 136 5.54 -16.39 7.63
CA THR A 136 6.03 -15.06 7.26
C THR A 136 6.11 -14.12 8.47
N PHE A 137 5.23 -14.27 9.47
CA PHE A 137 5.37 -13.54 10.73
C PHE A 137 6.62 -13.99 11.51
N ARG A 138 6.89 -15.30 11.57
CA ARG A 138 8.09 -15.86 12.19
C ARG A 138 9.37 -15.45 11.47
N ARG A 139 9.41 -15.57 10.14
CA ARG A 139 10.61 -15.35 9.31
C ARG A 139 10.90 -13.88 9.06
N LEU A 140 9.87 -13.09 8.79
CA LEU A 140 10.00 -11.71 8.33
C LEU A 140 9.47 -10.68 9.32
N GLY A 141 8.74 -11.09 10.35
CA GLY A 141 7.96 -10.15 11.16
C GLY A 141 6.93 -9.42 10.31
N SER A 142 6.26 -10.13 9.40
CA SER A 142 5.22 -9.56 8.53
C SER A 142 3.99 -10.45 8.49
N ILE A 143 2.81 -9.86 8.72
CA ILE A 143 1.51 -10.54 8.58
C ILE A 143 0.87 -10.29 7.21
N TYR A 144 1.55 -9.53 6.34
CA TYR A 144 0.97 -8.98 5.11
C TYR A 144 1.62 -9.53 3.84
N TRP A 145 2.58 -10.45 3.95
CA TRP A 145 3.28 -11.05 2.81
C TRP A 145 2.29 -11.65 1.80
N HIS A 146 1.32 -12.46 2.25
CA HIS A 146 0.36 -13.11 1.34
C HIS A 146 -0.56 -12.09 0.65
N CYS A 147 -0.85 -10.96 1.32
CA CYS A 147 -1.63 -9.88 0.72
C CYS A 147 -0.88 -9.25 -0.45
N LEU A 148 0.40 -8.91 -0.23
CA LEU A 148 1.27 -8.32 -1.24
C LEU A 148 1.54 -9.31 -2.37
N ALA A 149 1.87 -10.56 -2.04
CA ALA A 149 2.14 -11.63 -3.00
C ALA A 149 0.92 -11.88 -3.91
N GLY A 150 -0.26 -12.06 -3.33
CA GLY A 150 -1.49 -12.32 -4.06
C GLY A 150 -1.95 -11.14 -4.93
N GLN A 151 -1.92 -9.92 -4.39
CA GLN A 151 -2.34 -8.71 -5.12
C GLN A 151 -1.43 -8.38 -6.31
N THR A 152 -0.14 -8.71 -6.22
CA THR A 152 0.84 -8.41 -7.28
C THR A 152 0.95 -9.52 -8.31
N VAL A 153 0.70 -10.79 -7.95
CA VAL A 153 0.86 -11.92 -8.88
C VAL A 153 -0.42 -12.29 -9.62
N PHE A 154 -1.59 -12.18 -8.97
CA PHE A 154 -2.83 -12.63 -9.57
C PHE A 154 -3.19 -11.85 -10.85
N PRO A 155 -3.01 -10.51 -10.93
CA PRO A 155 -3.17 -9.78 -12.18
C PRO A 155 -2.25 -10.28 -13.30
N VAL A 156 -1.00 -10.64 -12.97
CA VAL A 156 -0.02 -11.16 -13.94
C VAL A 156 -0.43 -12.56 -14.42
N GLN A 157 -0.90 -13.43 -13.52
CA GLN A 157 -1.44 -14.74 -13.89
C GLN A 157 -2.66 -14.61 -14.80
N ILE A 158 -3.56 -13.64 -14.54
CA ILE A 158 -4.73 -13.39 -15.40
C ILE A 158 -4.30 -12.80 -16.75
N ALA A 159 -3.31 -11.92 -16.79
CA ALA A 159 -2.73 -11.38 -18.02
C ALA A 159 -2.24 -12.51 -18.94
N VAL A 160 -1.49 -13.46 -18.40
CA VAL A 160 -1.01 -14.63 -19.14
C VAL A 160 -2.17 -15.53 -19.59
N LYS A 161 -3.07 -15.90 -18.67
CA LYS A 161 -4.18 -16.84 -18.96
C LYS A 161 -5.14 -16.33 -20.01
N PHE A 162 -5.47 -15.05 -19.98
CA PHE A 162 -6.42 -14.42 -20.91
C PHE A 162 -5.74 -13.70 -22.07
N LYS A 163 -4.40 -13.74 -22.14
CA LYS A 163 -3.57 -13.08 -23.15
C LYS A 163 -3.89 -11.58 -23.25
N ILE A 164 -3.98 -10.92 -22.09
CA ILE A 164 -4.20 -9.47 -21.97
C ILE A 164 -2.85 -8.84 -21.62
N PRO A 165 -2.14 -8.22 -22.58
CA PRO A 165 -0.75 -7.82 -22.39
C PRO A 165 -0.56 -6.62 -21.47
N LEU A 166 -1.54 -5.73 -21.33
CA LEU A 166 -1.39 -4.51 -20.53
C LEU A 166 -2.01 -4.67 -19.14
N ILE A 167 -1.23 -4.38 -18.10
CA ILE A 167 -1.70 -4.19 -16.72
C ILE A 167 -1.48 -2.73 -16.34
N VAL A 168 -2.52 -2.08 -15.83
CA VAL A 168 -2.44 -0.70 -15.33
C VAL A 168 -2.49 -0.69 -13.81
N TRP A 169 -1.38 -0.29 -13.20
CA TRP A 169 -1.21 -0.13 -11.76
C TRP A 169 -1.43 1.34 -11.36
N GLY A 170 -1.68 1.57 -10.07
CA GLY A 170 -1.80 2.90 -9.49
C GLY A 170 -0.47 3.62 -9.34
N ALA A 171 -0.11 3.97 -8.10
CA ALA A 171 1.15 4.61 -7.79
C ALA A 171 2.29 3.61 -7.52
N HIS A 172 3.45 3.81 -8.16
CA HIS A 172 4.68 3.14 -7.81
C HIS A 172 5.25 3.68 -6.48
N GLN A 173 5.32 2.84 -5.45
CA GLN A 173 5.73 3.21 -4.09
C GLN A 173 7.14 3.81 -4.04
N GLY A 174 8.08 3.24 -4.80
CA GLY A 174 9.46 3.74 -4.85
C GLY A 174 9.57 5.19 -5.34
N ILE A 175 8.71 5.61 -6.28
CA ILE A 175 8.68 6.99 -6.75
C ILE A 175 8.03 7.88 -5.69
N ASP A 176 6.80 7.54 -5.30
CA ASP A 176 5.93 8.45 -4.53
C ASP A 176 6.37 8.60 -3.06
N GLN A 177 6.85 7.50 -2.46
CA GLN A 177 7.18 7.48 -1.03
C GLN A 177 8.62 7.91 -0.76
N VAL A 178 9.60 7.35 -1.48
CA VAL A 178 11.02 7.49 -1.14
C VAL A 178 11.88 8.11 -2.23
N GLY A 179 11.34 8.40 -3.41
CA GLY A 179 12.13 8.94 -4.52
C GLY A 179 13.30 8.05 -4.89
N MET A 180 13.07 6.72 -4.89
CA MET A 180 14.02 5.73 -5.39
C MET A 180 14.24 5.88 -6.90
N PHE A 181 13.21 6.34 -7.60
CA PHE A 181 13.22 6.67 -9.02
C PHE A 181 12.59 8.05 -9.21
N SER A 182 12.99 8.74 -10.28
CA SER A 182 12.35 9.95 -10.76
C SER A 182 11.06 9.60 -11.53
N HIS A 183 10.12 10.54 -11.62
CA HIS A 183 8.99 10.43 -12.55
C HIS A 183 9.45 10.42 -14.02
N LEU A 184 10.69 10.86 -14.31
CA LEU A 184 11.30 10.82 -15.65
C LEU A 184 11.84 9.44 -16.03
N ASP A 185 12.10 8.56 -15.06
CA ASP A 185 12.58 7.20 -15.32
C ASP A 185 11.46 6.30 -15.89
N GLU A 186 10.19 6.69 -15.68
CA GLU A 186 9.00 5.98 -16.14
C GLU A 186 9.03 4.47 -15.83
N VAL A 187 9.45 4.14 -14.61
CA VAL A 187 9.61 2.73 -14.19
C VAL A 187 8.31 1.96 -14.33
N GLU A 188 8.46 0.70 -14.73
CA GLU A 188 7.37 -0.25 -14.92
C GLU A 188 7.48 -1.40 -13.93
N MET A 189 6.40 -2.18 -13.82
CA MET A 189 6.38 -3.35 -12.94
C MET A 189 7.41 -4.37 -13.41
N THR A 190 8.27 -4.80 -12.49
CA THR A 190 9.22 -5.88 -12.75
C THR A 190 9.14 -6.93 -11.64
N ARG A 191 9.35 -8.20 -11.99
CA ARG A 191 9.47 -9.29 -11.01
C ARG A 191 10.56 -8.99 -9.98
N LYS A 192 11.65 -8.35 -10.41
CA LYS A 192 12.76 -7.95 -9.54
C LYS A 192 12.32 -6.97 -8.45
N TYR A 193 11.67 -5.86 -8.80
CA TYR A 193 11.18 -4.89 -7.82
C TYR A 193 10.20 -5.54 -6.83
N ARG A 194 9.28 -6.36 -7.36
CA ARG A 194 8.34 -7.14 -6.55
C ARG A 194 9.06 -8.02 -5.52
N LYS A 195 10.07 -8.79 -5.95
CA LYS A 195 10.83 -9.66 -5.04
C LYS A 195 11.58 -8.85 -3.98
N GLU A 196 12.37 -7.89 -4.41
CA GLU A 196 13.31 -7.16 -3.54
C GLU A 196 12.60 -6.24 -2.55
N HIS A 197 11.49 -5.61 -2.95
CA HIS A 197 10.82 -4.58 -2.16
C HIS A 197 9.44 -5.02 -1.65
N ASP A 198 8.53 -5.45 -2.53
CA ASP A 198 7.16 -5.78 -2.12
C ASP A 198 7.12 -7.04 -1.24
N LEU A 199 7.94 -8.04 -1.58
CA LEU A 199 7.95 -9.33 -0.90
C LEU A 199 9.08 -9.51 0.11
N MET A 200 9.78 -8.43 0.46
CA MET A 200 10.84 -8.43 1.47
C MET A 200 11.93 -9.50 1.17
N GLY A 201 12.21 -9.72 -0.12
CA GLY A 201 13.24 -10.64 -0.60
C GLY A 201 12.83 -12.11 -0.77
N LEU A 202 11.61 -12.51 -0.37
CA LEU A 202 11.14 -13.90 -0.45
C LEU A 202 10.00 -14.07 -1.44
N GLU A 203 10.20 -14.85 -2.49
CA GLU A 203 9.12 -15.29 -3.39
C GLU A 203 8.39 -16.52 -2.83
N ALA A 204 7.39 -17.00 -3.57
CA ALA A 204 6.50 -18.07 -3.12
C ALA A 204 7.27 -19.38 -2.85
N GLU A 205 8.21 -19.68 -3.73
CA GLU A 205 9.08 -20.85 -3.69
C GLU A 205 10.02 -20.81 -2.48
N ASP A 206 10.46 -19.61 -2.07
CA ASP A 206 11.33 -19.42 -0.90
C ASP A 206 10.60 -19.71 0.43
N LEU A 207 9.26 -19.82 0.42
CA LEU A 207 8.47 -20.14 1.60
C LEU A 207 8.33 -21.65 1.87
N ILE A 208 8.60 -22.51 0.89
CA ILE A 208 8.50 -23.97 1.04
C ILE A 208 9.53 -24.42 2.07
N ASP A 209 9.06 -25.06 3.13
CA ASP A 209 9.87 -25.41 4.30
C ASP A 209 9.16 -26.48 5.14
N ASP A 210 9.91 -27.51 5.54
CA ASP A 210 9.39 -28.60 6.38
C ASP A 210 9.06 -28.13 7.80
N PHE A 211 9.83 -27.17 8.33
CA PHE A 211 9.64 -26.66 9.70
C PHE A 211 8.35 -25.84 9.84
N ASP A 212 8.02 -25.01 8.85
CA ASP A 212 6.77 -24.25 8.81
C ASP A 212 5.59 -25.05 8.22
N GLU A 213 5.81 -26.31 7.79
CA GLU A 213 4.83 -27.18 7.12
C GLU A 213 4.18 -26.53 5.89
N ILE A 214 4.99 -25.79 5.11
CA ILE A 214 4.56 -25.15 3.86
C ILE A 214 4.96 -26.03 2.68
N THR A 215 3.96 -26.50 1.95
CA THR A 215 4.15 -27.32 0.75
C THR A 215 4.08 -26.48 -0.53
N GLU A 216 4.47 -27.09 -1.65
CA GLU A 216 4.31 -26.50 -2.99
C GLU A 216 2.85 -26.14 -3.30
N GLU A 217 1.89 -26.97 -2.86
CA GLU A 217 0.45 -26.73 -3.03
C GLU A 217 -0.02 -25.48 -2.31
N ASP A 218 0.51 -25.23 -1.09
CA ASP A 218 0.16 -24.05 -0.30
C ASP A 218 0.61 -22.75 -0.98
N VAL A 219 1.76 -22.75 -1.68
CA VAL A 219 2.34 -21.55 -2.30
C VAL A 219 1.95 -21.36 -3.77
N LYS A 220 1.38 -22.38 -4.43
CA LYS A 220 0.96 -22.36 -5.83
C LYS A 220 0.14 -21.12 -6.25
N PRO A 221 -0.83 -20.61 -5.46
CA PRO A 221 -1.56 -19.41 -5.83
C PRO A 221 -0.69 -18.15 -5.96
N PHE A 222 0.51 -18.16 -5.35
CA PHE A 222 1.42 -17.03 -5.27
C PHE A 222 2.62 -17.11 -6.23
N MET A 223 2.75 -18.23 -6.96
CA MET A 223 3.83 -18.44 -7.93
C MET A 223 3.70 -17.46 -9.10
N TYR A 224 4.83 -16.82 -9.42
CA TYR A 224 4.91 -15.89 -10.54
C TYR A 224 5.01 -16.67 -11.86
N PRO A 225 4.29 -16.27 -12.93
CA PRO A 225 4.44 -16.91 -14.25
C PRO A 225 5.91 -16.88 -14.72
N ASP A 226 6.30 -17.88 -15.50
CA ASP A 226 7.68 -17.93 -15.99
C ASP A 226 7.95 -16.90 -17.10
N ASP A 227 9.22 -16.62 -17.36
CA ASP A 227 9.61 -15.58 -18.32
C ASP A 227 9.13 -15.90 -19.75
N LYS A 228 9.00 -17.18 -20.13
CA LYS A 228 8.52 -17.58 -21.46
C LYS A 228 7.02 -17.31 -21.62
N GLU A 229 6.24 -17.59 -20.59
CA GLU A 229 4.80 -17.28 -20.57
C GLU A 229 4.57 -15.77 -20.67
N LEU A 230 5.38 -14.97 -19.96
CA LEU A 230 5.31 -13.51 -19.99
C LEU A 230 5.71 -12.95 -21.36
N GLU A 231 6.80 -13.44 -21.94
CA GLU A 231 7.30 -13.03 -23.26
C GLU A 231 6.31 -13.39 -24.37
N GLN A 232 5.70 -14.57 -24.31
CA GLN A 232 4.73 -15.02 -25.31
C GLN A 232 3.52 -14.09 -25.42
N VAL A 233 3.07 -13.52 -24.30
CA VAL A 233 1.96 -12.56 -24.27
C VAL A 233 2.44 -11.12 -24.44
N GLY A 234 3.69 -10.82 -24.06
CA GLY A 234 4.21 -9.45 -24.01
C GLY A 234 3.65 -8.67 -22.82
N VAL A 235 3.55 -9.32 -21.65
CA VAL A 235 2.96 -8.70 -20.45
C VAL A 235 3.78 -7.49 -20.01
N ARG A 236 3.12 -6.34 -19.90
CA ARG A 236 3.68 -5.05 -19.49
C ARG A 236 2.81 -4.42 -18.40
N GLY A 237 3.44 -3.97 -17.32
CA GLY A 237 2.76 -3.31 -16.22
C GLY A 237 3.16 -1.84 -16.08
N ILE A 238 2.29 -0.92 -16.43
CA ILE A 238 2.55 0.53 -16.31
C ILE A 238 1.95 1.11 -15.03
N TYR A 239 2.56 2.15 -14.47
CA TYR A 239 2.04 2.88 -13.31
C TYR A 239 1.45 4.23 -13.73
N LEU A 240 0.24 4.53 -13.27
CA LEU A 240 -0.42 5.79 -13.61
C LEU A 240 0.28 7.03 -13.04
N ASN A 241 0.99 6.92 -11.92
CA ASN A 241 1.72 8.06 -11.35
C ASN A 241 2.95 8.49 -12.18
N ASN A 242 3.32 7.76 -13.24
CA ASN A 242 4.27 8.24 -14.25
C ASN A 242 3.64 9.25 -15.21
N TYR A 243 2.32 9.19 -15.40
CA TYR A 243 1.63 9.93 -16.46
C TYR A 243 0.64 10.97 -15.95
N ILE A 244 0.15 10.79 -14.73
CA ILE A 244 -0.87 11.64 -14.11
C ILE A 244 -0.33 12.12 -12.77
N ARG A 245 -0.58 13.40 -12.48
CA ARG A 245 -0.21 13.99 -11.19
C ARG A 245 -0.89 13.22 -10.06
N TRP A 246 -0.09 12.55 -9.24
CA TRP A 246 -0.61 11.74 -8.16
C TRP A 246 -0.85 12.56 -6.88
N ASP A 247 -2.11 12.64 -6.47
CA ASP A 247 -2.57 13.25 -5.23
C ASP A 247 -3.71 12.44 -4.64
N THR A 248 -3.38 11.58 -3.68
CA THR A 248 -4.31 10.60 -3.12
C THR A 248 -5.53 11.25 -2.45
N LYS A 249 -5.40 12.40 -1.77
CA LYS A 249 -6.53 13.05 -1.08
C LYS A 249 -7.51 13.60 -2.11
N ALA A 250 -7.02 14.39 -3.06
CA ALA A 250 -7.85 14.99 -4.11
C ALA A 250 -8.53 13.91 -4.97
N GLN A 251 -7.82 12.82 -5.26
CA GLN A 251 -8.36 11.67 -5.98
C GLN A 251 -9.52 11.02 -5.20
N HIS A 252 -9.34 10.73 -3.91
CA HIS A 252 -10.43 10.15 -3.10
C HIS A 252 -11.63 11.09 -2.98
N GLU A 253 -11.41 12.39 -2.74
CA GLU A 253 -12.51 13.36 -2.60
C GLU A 253 -13.34 13.45 -3.87
N LYS A 254 -12.68 13.43 -5.04
CA LYS A 254 -13.38 13.32 -6.33
C LYS A 254 -14.18 12.00 -6.45
N MET A 255 -13.66 10.88 -5.96
CA MET A 255 -14.36 9.59 -6.02
C MET A 255 -15.50 9.50 -5.01
N ILE A 256 -15.40 10.16 -3.86
CA ILE A 256 -16.50 10.32 -2.89
C ILE A 256 -17.64 11.08 -3.57
N GLU A 257 -17.34 12.21 -4.22
CA GLU A 257 -18.33 13.03 -4.91
C GLU A 257 -19.01 12.30 -6.08
N LEU A 258 -18.23 11.65 -6.95
CA LEU A 258 -18.75 11.03 -8.17
C LEU A 258 -19.42 9.68 -7.93
N TYR A 259 -18.94 8.90 -6.96
CA TYR A 259 -19.27 7.48 -6.84
C TYR A 259 -19.66 7.03 -5.44
N ASP A 260 -19.81 7.96 -4.49
CA ASP A 260 -20.21 7.65 -3.11
C ASP A 260 -19.26 6.63 -2.44
N TYR A 261 -17.94 6.81 -2.66
CA TYR A 261 -16.90 6.04 -1.98
C TYR A 261 -17.02 6.20 -0.46
N GLU A 262 -17.14 5.10 0.27
CA GLU A 262 -17.25 5.12 1.72
C GLU A 262 -15.88 5.23 2.39
N THR A 263 -15.76 6.15 3.33
CA THR A 263 -14.56 6.37 4.17
C THR A 263 -14.77 5.81 5.57
N HIS A 264 -13.68 5.61 6.32
CA HIS A 264 -13.75 5.03 7.67
C HIS A 264 -12.65 5.56 8.58
N GLN A 265 -12.95 5.71 9.88
CA GLN A 265 -11.92 6.06 10.86
C GLN A 265 -10.92 4.91 11.03
N GLN A 266 -9.64 5.25 11.17
CA GLN A 266 -8.57 4.27 11.34
C GLN A 266 -7.86 4.45 12.67
N THR A 267 -7.38 3.35 13.26
CA THR A 267 -6.79 3.37 14.61
C THR A 267 -5.52 4.20 14.68
N ARG A 268 -4.56 3.91 13.79
CA ARG A 268 -3.16 4.38 13.89
C ARG A 268 -2.77 5.39 12.79
N THR A 269 -3.76 6.02 12.14
CA THR A 269 -3.52 7.12 11.20
C THR A 269 -4.71 8.07 11.15
N PHE A 270 -4.47 9.33 10.77
CA PHE A 270 -5.48 10.37 10.62
C PHE A 270 -6.16 10.36 9.24
N ASP A 271 -5.61 9.63 8.28
CA ASP A 271 -6.21 9.43 6.96
C ASP A 271 -7.41 8.49 7.09
N THR A 272 -8.57 8.91 6.60
CA THR A 272 -9.81 8.11 6.68
C THR A 272 -10.20 7.50 5.34
N TYR A 273 -9.37 7.66 4.31
CA TYR A 273 -9.66 7.32 2.93
C TYR A 273 -8.98 6.01 2.52
N ASN A 274 -7.69 5.90 2.79
CA ASN A 274 -6.87 4.77 2.37
C ASN A 274 -7.10 3.54 3.24
N ASP A 275 -6.94 2.34 2.67
CA ASP A 275 -6.89 1.07 3.41
C ASP A 275 -8.14 0.72 4.24
N VAL A 276 -9.26 1.44 4.04
CA VAL A 276 -10.53 1.22 4.75
C VAL A 276 -11.14 -0.15 4.49
N ASP A 277 -10.62 -0.90 3.51
CA ASP A 277 -10.98 -2.27 3.19
C ASP A 277 -10.25 -3.31 4.04
N CYS A 278 -9.38 -2.92 4.99
CA CYS A 278 -8.59 -3.82 5.80
C CYS A 278 -8.63 -3.47 7.29
N TRP A 279 -9.09 -4.40 8.13
CA TRP A 279 -9.02 -4.23 9.59
C TRP A 279 -7.60 -4.20 10.15
N ASN A 280 -6.63 -4.81 9.44
CA ASN A 280 -5.27 -5.00 9.97
C ASN A 280 -4.22 -4.04 9.42
N TYR A 281 -4.41 -3.43 8.25
CA TYR A 281 -3.33 -2.71 7.56
C TYR A 281 -2.86 -1.47 8.33
N SER A 282 -3.79 -0.57 8.67
CA SER A 282 -3.52 0.62 9.50
C SER A 282 -3.72 0.35 11.00
N ASP A 283 -3.58 -0.90 11.43
CA ASP A 283 -3.75 -1.37 12.80
C ASP A 283 -2.61 -2.34 13.18
N VAL A 284 -2.86 -3.65 13.29
CA VAL A 284 -1.85 -4.66 13.67
C VAL A 284 -0.60 -4.63 12.77
N HIS A 285 -0.77 -4.52 11.45
CA HIS A 285 0.35 -4.45 10.51
C HIS A 285 1.19 -3.18 10.74
N ASP A 286 0.54 -2.03 10.94
CA ASP A 286 1.25 -0.78 11.25
C ASP A 286 1.97 -0.84 12.60
N PHE A 287 1.38 -1.48 13.61
CA PHE A 287 2.05 -1.68 14.88
C PHE A 287 3.34 -2.49 14.73
N ILE A 288 3.29 -3.57 13.95
CA ILE A 288 4.49 -4.37 13.63
C ILE A 288 5.52 -3.53 12.86
N LYS A 289 5.08 -2.74 11.87
CA LYS A 289 5.94 -1.80 11.13
C LYS A 289 6.64 -0.83 12.08
N PHE A 290 5.92 -0.21 13.02
CA PHE A 290 6.49 0.71 14.00
C PHE A 290 7.55 0.04 14.88
N VAL A 291 7.30 -1.19 15.33
CA VAL A 291 8.27 -1.96 16.14
C VAL A 291 9.54 -2.31 15.35
N LYS A 292 9.42 -2.63 14.06
CA LYS A 292 10.56 -3.01 13.21
C LYS A 292 11.36 -1.82 12.66
N HIS A 293 10.67 -0.77 12.27
CA HIS A 293 11.24 0.30 11.46
C HIS A 293 11.27 1.65 12.16
N GLY A 294 10.68 1.77 13.35
CA GLY A 294 10.75 2.98 14.16
C GLY A 294 9.78 4.08 13.73
N TYR A 295 8.90 3.84 12.76
CA TYR A 295 7.84 4.78 12.34
C TYR A 295 6.60 4.02 11.85
N GLY A 296 5.43 4.65 11.99
CA GLY A 296 4.14 4.09 11.57
C GLY A 296 3.54 4.75 10.33
N LYS A 297 2.27 4.45 10.05
CA LYS A 297 1.48 4.88 8.89
C LYS A 297 1.10 6.35 8.99
N ALA A 298 0.87 6.85 10.20
CA ALA A 298 0.70 8.29 10.44
C ALA A 298 1.88 9.11 9.90
N THR A 299 3.11 8.60 10.04
CA THR A 299 4.32 9.26 9.49
C THR A 299 4.33 9.24 7.97
N ASP A 300 3.91 8.13 7.33
CA ASP A 300 3.79 8.07 5.86
C ASP A 300 2.83 9.15 5.35
N HIS A 301 1.64 9.23 5.96
CA HIS A 301 0.60 10.16 5.56
C HIS A 301 0.99 11.61 5.86
N ALA A 302 1.59 11.89 7.02
CA ALA A 302 2.09 13.23 7.34
C ALA A 302 3.17 13.67 6.34
N CYS A 303 4.12 12.80 6.00
CA CYS A 303 5.12 13.08 4.97
C CYS A 303 4.47 13.41 3.62
N ARG A 304 3.43 12.66 3.21
CA ARG A 304 2.69 12.91 1.97
C ARG A 304 2.01 14.29 1.99
N GLU A 305 1.28 14.62 3.05
CA GLU A 305 0.56 15.90 3.15
C GLU A 305 1.49 17.12 3.25
N ILE A 306 2.64 16.98 3.92
CA ILE A 306 3.70 18.00 3.93
C ILE A 306 4.22 18.25 2.51
N ARG A 307 4.52 17.18 1.76
CA ARG A 307 5.03 17.28 0.38
C ARG A 307 4.00 17.83 -0.60
N LEU A 308 2.71 17.58 -0.35
CA LEU A 308 1.59 18.17 -1.09
C LEU A 308 1.22 19.58 -0.61
N ARG A 309 2.02 20.18 0.29
CA ARG A 309 1.87 21.56 0.77
C ARG A 309 0.51 21.83 1.44
N ARG A 310 -0.10 20.78 2.01
CA ARG A 310 -1.36 20.89 2.76
C ARG A 310 -1.17 21.06 4.25
N MET A 311 0.04 20.80 4.74
CA MET A 311 0.35 20.74 6.16
C MET A 311 1.79 21.18 6.41
N THR A 312 2.02 21.87 7.51
CA THR A 312 3.37 22.19 8.00
C THR A 312 4.05 20.95 8.59
N ARG A 313 5.38 21.00 8.71
CA ARG A 313 6.13 19.94 9.39
C ARG A 313 5.64 19.73 10.82
N GLU A 314 5.36 20.81 11.53
CA GLU A 314 4.98 20.84 12.94
C GLU A 314 3.58 20.22 13.15
N GLU A 315 2.62 20.58 12.31
CA GLU A 315 1.28 19.95 12.31
C GLU A 315 1.38 18.44 12.02
N GLY A 316 2.22 18.06 11.05
CA GLY A 316 2.47 16.65 10.73
C GLY A 316 3.07 15.89 11.91
N LEU A 317 4.02 16.50 12.62
CA LEU A 317 4.63 15.90 13.81
C LEU A 317 3.60 15.70 14.93
N ALA A 318 2.74 16.69 15.17
CA ALA A 318 1.67 16.60 16.17
C ALA A 318 0.71 15.43 15.87
N LEU A 319 0.33 15.23 14.61
CA LEU A 319 -0.49 14.08 14.20
C LEU A 319 0.26 12.76 14.36
N VAL A 320 1.55 12.69 14.03
CA VAL A 320 2.34 11.48 14.26
C VAL A 320 2.36 11.12 15.74
N GLU A 321 2.58 12.09 16.63
CA GLU A 321 2.56 11.87 18.08
C GLU A 321 1.20 11.41 18.60
N GLN A 322 0.11 11.89 18.00
CA GLN A 322 -1.25 11.49 18.38
C GLN A 322 -1.61 10.05 17.98
N TYR A 323 -1.10 9.55 16.84
CA TYR A 323 -1.56 8.28 16.25
C TYR A 323 -0.56 7.13 16.33
N GLN A 324 0.75 7.39 16.20
CA GLN A 324 1.76 6.33 16.07
C GLN A 324 1.87 5.42 17.29
N TYR A 325 1.59 5.95 18.49
CA TYR A 325 1.73 5.21 19.75
C TYR A 325 0.45 4.49 20.20
N ARG A 326 -0.65 4.56 19.44
CA ARG A 326 -1.91 3.92 19.81
C ARG A 326 -1.84 2.40 19.67
N GLU A 327 -2.22 1.66 20.70
CA GLU A 327 -2.30 0.20 20.61
C GLU A 327 -3.30 -0.24 19.52
N PRO A 328 -3.02 -1.35 18.81
CA PRO A 328 -3.94 -1.87 17.79
C PRO A 328 -5.26 -2.32 18.41
N GLN A 329 -6.38 -1.91 17.81
CA GLN A 329 -7.73 -2.26 18.27
C GLN A 329 -8.17 -3.65 17.78
N ASN A 330 -7.65 -4.10 16.63
CA ASN A 330 -8.06 -5.35 15.99
C ASN A 330 -7.11 -6.52 16.26
N LEU A 331 -6.17 -6.36 17.21
CA LEU A 331 -5.24 -7.42 17.58
C LEU A 331 -5.98 -8.69 18.02
N GLY A 332 -7.02 -8.58 18.86
CA GLY A 332 -7.80 -9.73 19.30
C GLY A 332 -8.45 -10.50 18.14
N LEU A 333 -8.99 -9.77 17.16
CA LEU A 333 -9.59 -10.35 15.96
C LEU A 333 -8.55 -11.10 15.12
N PHE A 334 -7.38 -10.50 14.92
CA PHE A 334 -6.27 -11.13 14.20
C PHE A 334 -5.75 -12.39 14.89
N LEU A 335 -5.54 -12.34 16.22
CA LEU A 335 -5.06 -13.49 17.01
C LEU A 335 -6.04 -14.66 16.95
N ASN A 336 -7.34 -14.38 17.05
CA ASN A 336 -8.40 -15.38 16.92
C ASN A 336 -8.43 -16.01 15.52
N TRP A 337 -8.25 -15.20 14.46
CA TRP A 337 -8.19 -15.72 13.10
C TRP A 337 -6.94 -16.59 12.88
N LEU A 338 -5.77 -16.14 13.32
CA LEU A 338 -4.51 -16.88 13.12
C LEU A 338 -4.40 -18.12 14.01
N GLY A 339 -5.12 -18.15 15.14
CA GLY A 339 -5.10 -19.24 16.12
C GLY A 339 -3.90 -19.18 17.06
N ILE A 340 -3.45 -17.98 17.46
CA ILE A 340 -2.30 -17.81 18.37
C ILE A 340 -2.67 -16.96 19.59
N THR A 341 -1.91 -17.10 20.67
CA THR A 341 -2.11 -16.28 21.88
C THR A 341 -1.41 -14.92 21.78
N LYS A 342 -1.84 -13.96 22.60
CA LYS A 342 -1.17 -12.65 22.73
C LYS A 342 0.31 -12.81 23.12
N ASN A 343 0.63 -13.73 24.03
CA ASN A 343 2.01 -13.98 24.46
C ASN A 343 2.88 -14.50 23.30
N SER A 344 2.36 -15.45 22.51
CA SER A 344 3.05 -15.96 21.32
C SER A 344 3.29 -14.86 20.29
N PHE A 345 2.32 -13.97 20.09
CA PHE A 345 2.45 -12.83 19.19
C PHE A 345 3.60 -11.89 19.60
N TYR A 346 3.60 -11.42 20.86
CA TYR A 346 4.66 -10.53 21.32
C TYR A 346 6.01 -11.23 21.40
N TYR A 347 6.05 -12.52 21.70
CA TYR A 347 7.30 -13.30 21.64
C TYR A 347 7.95 -13.22 20.25
N ILE A 348 7.18 -13.54 19.20
CA ILE A 348 7.66 -13.50 17.80
C ILE A 348 7.99 -12.05 17.40
N LEU A 349 7.10 -11.11 17.66
CA LEU A 349 7.31 -9.70 17.33
C LEU A 349 8.60 -9.15 17.96
N ASN A 350 8.91 -9.53 19.20
CA ASN A 350 10.11 -9.09 19.89
C ASN A 350 11.40 -9.70 19.32
N GLN A 351 11.34 -10.83 18.60
CA GLN A 351 12.50 -11.32 17.82
C GLN A 351 12.81 -10.40 16.64
N HIS A 352 11.80 -9.70 16.12
CA HIS A 352 11.92 -8.73 15.02
C HIS A 352 12.02 -7.28 15.51
N ARG A 353 11.98 -7.05 16.82
CA ARG A 353 12.07 -5.70 17.40
C ARG A 353 13.46 -5.16 17.16
N ASN A 354 13.51 -4.02 16.49
CA ASN A 354 14.78 -3.47 16.06
C ASN A 354 15.50 -2.77 17.22
N PRO A 355 16.68 -3.25 17.65
CA PRO A 355 17.41 -2.69 18.78
C PRO A 355 17.96 -1.28 18.51
N ILE A 356 17.89 -0.79 17.28
CA ILE A 356 18.21 0.59 16.95
C ILE A 356 17.15 1.54 17.53
N PHE A 357 15.87 1.17 17.49
CA PHE A 357 14.76 2.03 17.90
C PHE A 357 14.23 1.73 19.30
N TRP A 358 14.55 0.56 19.84
CA TRP A 358 14.00 0.06 21.09
C TRP A 358 15.09 -0.41 22.04
N GLU A 359 14.81 -0.31 23.32
CA GLU A 359 15.59 -0.92 24.40
C GLU A 359 14.67 -1.28 25.56
N ARG A 360 15.19 -2.00 26.55
CA ARG A 360 14.47 -2.23 27.79
C ARG A 360 14.86 -1.20 28.83
N ASP A 361 13.88 -0.68 29.55
CA ASP A 361 14.10 0.20 30.70
C ASP A 361 14.44 -0.60 31.98
N GLU A 362 14.54 0.11 33.10
CA GLU A 362 14.85 -0.47 34.42
C GLU A 362 13.79 -1.47 34.93
N TYR A 363 12.56 -1.43 34.40
CA TYR A 363 11.47 -2.33 34.73
C TYR A 363 11.35 -3.50 33.74
N TRP A 364 12.33 -3.67 32.84
CA TRP A 364 12.30 -4.63 31.74
C TRP A 364 11.19 -4.38 30.70
N GLU A 365 10.62 -3.18 30.66
CA GLU A 365 9.62 -2.78 29.69
C GLU A 365 10.26 -2.17 28.43
N TRP A 366 9.60 -2.32 27.28
CA TRP A 366 10.12 -1.80 26.02
C TRP A 366 9.94 -0.28 25.92
N ARG A 367 11.07 0.44 25.83
CA ARG A 367 11.13 1.88 25.64
C ARG A 367 11.53 2.22 24.20
N TYR A 368 10.78 3.13 23.57
CA TYR A 368 11.13 3.69 22.26
C TYR A 368 12.16 4.81 22.42
N LYS A 369 13.29 4.70 21.73
CA LYS A 369 14.43 5.60 21.87
C LYS A 369 14.30 6.81 20.94
N LYS A 370 13.65 7.89 21.40
CA LYS A 370 13.52 9.13 20.62
C LYS A 370 14.88 9.81 20.40
N GLU A 371 15.83 9.61 21.32
CA GLU A 371 17.16 10.21 21.34
C GLU A 371 18.10 9.71 20.23
N VAL A 372 17.78 8.58 19.58
CA VAL A 372 18.57 8.08 18.45
C VAL A 372 18.38 8.93 17.21
N PHE A 373 17.30 9.70 17.12
CA PHE A 373 17.01 10.57 15.99
C PHE A 373 17.71 11.92 16.14
N GLU A 374 18.56 12.25 15.18
CA GLU A 374 19.12 13.59 15.00
C GLU A 374 18.10 14.45 14.27
N GLN A 375 17.41 15.30 15.04
CA GLN A 375 16.46 16.26 14.49
C GLN A 375 17.20 17.39 13.76
N PRO A 376 16.66 17.88 12.63
CA PRO A 376 17.20 19.04 11.93
C PRO A 376 17.13 20.29 12.80
N THR A 377 18.05 21.23 12.60
CA THR A 377 18.01 22.54 13.28
C THR A 377 16.83 23.37 12.78
N GLN A 378 16.40 24.38 13.56
CA GLN A 378 15.33 25.28 13.11
C GLN A 378 15.68 25.96 11.78
N GLU A 379 16.94 26.38 11.60
CA GLU A 379 17.41 26.98 10.35
C GLU A 379 17.26 26.02 9.16
N GLN A 380 17.62 24.75 9.33
CA GLN A 380 17.44 23.72 8.29
C GLN A 380 15.96 23.50 7.97
N ILE A 381 15.10 23.46 8.99
CA ILE A 381 13.65 23.32 8.81
C ILE A 381 13.10 24.51 8.02
N GLU A 382 13.42 25.74 8.43
CA GLU A 382 12.92 26.94 7.76
C GLU A 382 13.41 27.04 6.32
N LYS A 383 14.68 26.71 6.06
CA LYS A 383 15.23 26.69 4.70
C LYS A 383 14.52 25.67 3.80
N ALA A 384 14.13 24.52 4.36
CA ALA A 384 13.49 23.43 3.63
C ALA A 384 11.95 23.52 3.61
N ARG A 385 11.36 24.48 4.33
CA ARG A 385 9.91 24.65 4.50
C ARG A 385 9.24 24.93 3.15
N LEU A 386 8.12 24.25 2.91
CA LEU A 386 7.29 24.52 1.75
C LEU A 386 6.22 25.54 2.13
N GLU A 387 5.95 26.47 1.22
CA GLU A 387 4.79 27.35 1.31
C GLU A 387 3.51 26.53 1.20
N LEU A 388 2.56 26.76 2.11
CA LEU A 388 1.28 26.06 2.10
C LEU A 388 0.42 26.54 0.93
N TYR A 389 -0.13 25.59 0.18
CA TYR A 389 -1.03 25.87 -0.93
C TYR A 389 -2.50 25.82 -0.49
N GLU A 390 -2.87 24.82 0.33
CA GLU A 390 -4.25 24.60 0.77
C GLU A 390 -4.25 24.26 2.26
N LYS A 391 -5.03 24.96 3.08
CA LYS A 391 -5.10 24.70 4.54
C LYS A 391 -6.09 23.59 4.92
N ASN A 392 -6.68 22.90 3.94
CA ASN A 392 -7.65 21.83 4.22
C ASN A 392 -6.96 20.48 4.48
N THR A 393 -6.58 20.26 5.73
CA THR A 393 -5.98 19.01 6.21
C THR A 393 -6.99 17.94 6.60
N ASN A 394 -8.29 18.29 6.66
CA ASN A 394 -9.29 17.38 7.18
C ASN A 394 -9.68 16.33 6.16
N PHE A 395 -9.76 15.09 6.63
CA PHE A 395 -10.31 13.97 5.89
C PHE A 395 -11.79 13.81 6.25
N VAL A 396 -12.64 13.61 5.24
CA VAL A 396 -14.08 13.46 5.39
C VAL A 396 -14.45 12.06 5.88
N ILE A 397 -15.38 11.99 6.82
CA ILE A 397 -16.07 10.74 7.17
C ILE A 397 -17.44 10.74 6.49
N THR A 398 -17.65 9.81 5.56
CA THR A 398 -18.95 9.62 4.91
C THR A 398 -19.95 9.02 5.88
N LYS A 399 -21.24 9.21 5.59
CA LYS A 399 -22.32 8.66 6.43
C LYS A 399 -22.27 7.12 6.42
N GLU A 400 -22.28 6.51 7.60
CA GLU A 400 -22.31 5.05 7.73
C GLU A 400 -23.58 4.46 7.11
N LYS A 401 -23.39 3.52 6.17
CA LYS A 401 -24.46 2.65 5.67
C LYS A 401 -24.67 1.48 6.64
N GLN A 402 -25.79 0.77 6.54
CA GLN A 402 -26.09 -0.36 7.45
C GLN A 402 -24.94 -1.39 7.42
N SER A 403 -24.28 -1.56 8.56
CA SER A 403 -23.25 -2.58 8.72
C SER A 403 -23.88 -3.97 8.80
N SER A 404 -23.34 -4.90 8.02
CA SER A 404 -23.66 -6.33 8.13
C SER A 404 -22.64 -7.08 9.00
N ASP A 405 -21.72 -6.37 9.67
CA ASP A 405 -20.68 -7.00 10.46
C ASP A 405 -21.25 -7.69 11.71
N HIS A 406 -20.91 -8.97 11.86
CA HIS A 406 -21.15 -9.71 13.09
C HIS A 406 -19.88 -9.61 13.93
N LYS A 407 -19.94 -8.82 15.01
CA LYS A 407 -18.84 -8.65 15.98
C LYS A 407 -18.16 -10.00 16.23
N ASN A 408 -16.88 -10.11 15.85
CA ASN A 408 -15.91 -11.19 16.14
C ASN A 408 -15.42 -12.09 14.98
N LYS A 409 -15.75 -11.87 13.70
CA LYS A 409 -15.14 -12.63 12.57
C LYS A 409 -14.92 -11.77 11.33
N TYR A 410 -13.83 -11.99 10.60
CA TYR A 410 -13.63 -11.33 9.30
C TYR A 410 -14.68 -11.75 8.26
N ILE A 411 -15.02 -10.81 7.37
CA ILE A 411 -15.85 -11.09 6.21
C ILE A 411 -15.02 -11.82 5.16
N ILE A 412 -15.37 -13.06 4.88
CA ILE A 412 -14.77 -13.86 3.80
C ILE A 412 -15.75 -13.85 2.62
N ILE A 413 -15.38 -13.15 1.55
CA ILE A 413 -16.15 -13.12 0.30
C ILE A 413 -16.28 -14.56 -0.23
N GLY A 414 -17.50 -14.98 -0.54
CA GLY A 414 -17.80 -16.31 -1.08
C GLY A 414 -17.99 -17.42 -0.05
N LYS A 415 -17.91 -17.14 1.26
CA LYS A 415 -18.28 -18.11 2.29
C LYS A 415 -19.80 -18.17 2.45
N GLY A 416 -20.44 -19.19 1.86
CA GLY A 416 -21.80 -19.57 2.21
C GLY A 416 -21.88 -19.94 3.69
N LYS A 417 -22.93 -19.49 4.39
CA LYS A 417 -23.22 -19.97 5.75
C LYS A 417 -23.64 -21.43 5.72
#